data_AF-A0A4Y9FJV6-F1
#
_entry.id   AF-A0A4Y9FJV6-F1
#
_cell.length_a   1.000
_cell.length_b   1.000
_cell.length_c   1.000
_cell.angle_alpha   90.00
_cell.angle_beta   90.00
_cell.angle_gamma   90.00
#
_symmetry.space_group_name_H-M   'P 1'
#
loop_
_entity.id
_entity.type
_entity.pdbx_description
1 polymer ?
#
loop_
_entity_poly.entity_id
_entity_poly.type
_entity_poly.pdbx_seq_one_letter_code
_entity_poly.pdbx_strand_id
1 'polypeptide(L)'
;GLTTPILTGLILSLTSILAIYIINDQKISWGSSLVATLIGLNPWFLQCLSFRFDSPYMALSIFCSFLPFYWWQRNSFTFFLVSVFSLFVMFNTYQASSGIYIVIVLFLTFKQLLAGENFIALCKKVALAAIAYLLSIVSYLI
;
A
#
# COMPACT_ATOMS: atom_id res chain seq x y z
N GLY A 1 13.32 -17.56 -16.28
CA GLY A 1 12.04 -17.97 -16.90
C GLY A 1 11.09 -16.80 -16.92
N LEU A 2 10.24 -16.68 -17.94
CA LEU A 2 9.27 -15.58 -18.12
C LEU A 2 8.18 -15.49 -17.04
N THR A 3 8.10 -16.46 -16.14
CA THR A 3 7.10 -16.53 -15.09
C THR A 3 7.25 -15.43 -14.03
N THR A 4 8.48 -15.09 -13.64
CA THR A 4 8.71 -14.09 -12.58
C THR A 4 8.28 -12.68 -13.01
N PRO A 5 8.62 -12.16 -14.20
CA PRO A 5 8.21 -10.81 -14.58
C PRO A 5 6.70 -10.70 -14.83
N ILE A 6 6.07 -11.76 -15.38
CA ILE A 6 4.61 -11.77 -15.60
C ILE A 6 3.87 -11.70 -14.25
N LEU A 7 4.27 -12.51 -13.28
CA LEU A 7 3.68 -12.50 -11.95
C LEU A 7 3.87 -11.15 -11.24
N THR A 8 5.07 -10.59 -11.29
CA THR A 8 5.39 -9.27 -10.75
C THR A 8 4.51 -8.19 -11.38
N GLY A 9 4.36 -8.20 -12.71
CA GLY A 9 3.51 -7.24 -13.43
C GLY A 9 2.04 -7.36 -13.05
N LEU A 10 1.52 -8.58 -12.85
CA LEU A 10 0.15 -8.80 -12.38
C LEU A 10 -0.06 -8.20 -10.98
N ILE A 11 0.83 -8.49 -10.02
CA ILE A 11 0.70 -7.97 -8.65
C ILE A 11 0.78 -6.44 -8.64
N LEU A 12 1.70 -5.85 -9.42
CA LEU A 12 1.83 -4.39 -9.51
C LEU A 12 0.61 -3.74 -10.16
N SER A 13 0.04 -4.35 -11.20
CA SER A 13 -1.17 -3.83 -11.83
C SER A 13 -2.36 -3.83 -10.86
N LEU A 14 -2.53 -4.90 -10.08
CA LEU A 14 -3.54 -4.98 -9.01
C LEU A 14 -3.30 -3.93 -7.93
N THR A 15 -2.05 -3.74 -7.53
CA THR A 15 -1.67 -2.72 -6.54
C THR A 15 -1.96 -1.31 -7.05
N SER A 16 -1.69 -1.04 -8.32
CA SER A 16 -1.98 0.25 -8.97
C SER A 16 -3.48 0.54 -9.03
N ILE A 17 -4.29 -0.44 -9.42
CA ILE A 17 -5.76 -0.32 -9.42
C ILE A 17 -6.27 -0.03 -8.00
N LEU A 18 -5.76 -0.75 -7.00
CA LEU A 18 -6.11 -0.55 -5.60
C LEU A 18 -5.71 0.86 -5.11
N ALA A 19 -4.50 1.32 -5.45
CA ALA A 19 -4.03 2.65 -5.09
C ALA A 19 -4.89 3.75 -5.70
N ILE A 20 -5.24 3.65 -6.98
CA ILE A 20 -6.16 4.58 -7.66
C ILE A 20 -7.53 4.57 -6.95
N TYR A 21 -8.05 3.39 -6.66
CA TYR A 21 -9.34 3.23 -5.97
C TYR A 21 -9.33 3.92 -4.59
N ILE A 22 -8.27 3.76 -3.80
CA ILE A 22 -8.15 4.38 -2.47
C ILE A 22 -8.00 5.90 -2.57
N ILE A 23 -7.13 6.37 -3.46
CA ILE A 23 -6.79 7.80 -3.57
C ILE A 23 -7.97 8.61 -4.14
N ASN A 24 -8.73 8.02 -5.07
CA ASN A 24 -9.81 8.69 -5.79
C ASN A 24 -11.21 8.36 -5.23
N ASP A 25 -11.32 8.25 -3.89
CA ASP A 25 -12.58 8.07 -3.17
C ASP A 25 -13.43 6.91 -3.69
N GLN A 26 -12.79 5.74 -3.84
CA GLN A 26 -13.42 4.49 -4.27
C GLN A 26 -13.93 4.50 -5.71
N LYS A 27 -13.32 5.31 -6.59
CA LYS A 27 -13.63 5.37 -8.02
C LYS A 27 -12.41 5.14 -8.88
N ILE A 28 -12.55 4.29 -9.90
CA ILE A 28 -11.50 4.06 -10.89
C ILE A 28 -11.70 5.06 -12.03
N SER A 29 -10.74 5.96 -12.21
CA SER A 29 -10.72 6.91 -13.32
C SER A 29 -9.86 6.39 -14.46
N TRP A 30 -10.40 6.37 -15.68
CA TRP A 30 -9.67 5.96 -16.89
C TRP A 30 -8.40 6.79 -17.11
N GLY A 31 -8.47 8.10 -16.87
CA GLY A 31 -7.31 8.99 -17.01
C GLY A 31 -6.20 8.63 -16.02
N SER A 32 -6.57 8.38 -14.76
CA SER A 32 -5.60 7.95 -13.72
C SER A 32 -4.97 6.60 -14.05
N SER A 33 -5.74 5.64 -14.58
CA SER A 33 -5.21 4.33 -15.01
C SER A 33 -4.24 4.45 -16.18
N LEU A 34 -4.53 5.32 -17.16
CA LEU A 34 -3.64 5.57 -18.28
C LEU A 34 -2.32 6.18 -17.80
N VAL A 35 -2.38 7.22 -16.96
CA VAL A 35 -1.18 7.85 -16.38
C VAL A 35 -0.38 6.85 -15.52
N ALA A 36 -1.04 6.05 -14.70
CA ALA A 36 -0.38 5.03 -13.90
C ALA A 36 0.32 3.97 -14.76
N THR A 37 -0.25 3.62 -15.90
CA THR A 37 0.38 2.70 -16.88
C THR A 37 1.62 3.32 -17.49
N LEU A 38 1.57 4.60 -17.91
CA LEU A 38 2.75 5.32 -18.44
C LEU A 38 3.87 5.41 -17.41
N ILE A 39 3.52 5.66 -16.14
CA ILE A 39 4.49 5.64 -15.03
C ILE A 39 5.06 4.23 -14.87
N GLY A 40 4.22 3.19 -14.82
CA GLY A 40 4.67 1.80 -14.66
C GLY A 40 5.56 1.30 -15.80
N LEU A 41 5.37 1.81 -17.02
CA LEU A 41 6.20 1.50 -18.19
C LEU A 41 7.49 2.31 -18.26
N ASN A 42 7.71 3.26 -17.35
CA ASN A 42 8.94 4.04 -17.33
C ASN A 42 10.15 3.11 -17.12
N PRO A 43 11.19 3.18 -17.99
CA PRO A 43 12.36 2.31 -17.91
C PRO A 43 13.07 2.34 -16.55
N TRP A 44 13.05 3.47 -15.85
CA TRP A 44 13.69 3.61 -14.54
C TRP A 44 13.00 2.77 -13.47
N PHE A 45 11.67 2.68 -13.48
CA PHE A 45 10.91 1.84 -12.56
C PHE A 45 10.95 0.36 -12.97
N LEU A 46 10.90 0.07 -14.27
CA LEU A 46 11.00 -1.31 -14.77
C LEU A 46 12.36 -1.93 -14.47
N GLN A 47 13.45 -1.15 -14.51
CA GLN A 47 14.80 -1.64 -14.22
C GLN A 47 14.92 -2.18 -12.78
N CYS A 48 14.24 -1.56 -11.81
CA CYS A 48 14.21 -2.03 -10.42
C CYS A 48 13.52 -3.40 -10.27
N LEU A 49 12.70 -3.81 -11.24
CA LEU A 49 11.89 -5.02 -11.22
C LEU A 49 12.41 -6.12 -12.17
N SER A 50 13.10 -5.74 -13.25
CA SER A 50 13.38 -6.64 -14.38
C SER A 50 14.49 -7.66 -14.14
N PHE A 51 15.40 -7.44 -13.20
CA PHE A 51 16.60 -8.28 -13.03
C PHE A 51 16.68 -9.02 -11.69
N ARG A 52 15.60 -8.97 -10.90
CA ARG A 52 15.56 -9.53 -9.55
C ARG A 52 14.67 -10.75 -9.48
N PHE A 53 15.25 -11.88 -9.08
CA PHE A 53 14.51 -13.12 -8.83
C PHE A 53 13.48 -12.95 -7.69
N ASP A 54 13.75 -12.02 -6.78
CA ASP A 54 12.91 -11.57 -5.66
C ASP A 54 11.84 -10.53 -6.06
N SER A 55 11.76 -10.13 -7.34
CA SER A 55 10.79 -9.12 -7.80
C SER A 55 9.32 -9.43 -7.49
N PRO A 56 8.83 -10.70 -7.49
CA PRO A 56 7.45 -10.98 -7.11
C PRO A 56 7.19 -10.74 -5.62
N TYR A 57 8.16 -11.06 -4.76
CA TYR A 57 8.08 -10.80 -3.32
C TYR A 57 8.11 -9.30 -3.02
N MET A 58 8.93 -8.56 -3.76
CA MET A 58 8.93 -7.10 -3.67
C MET A 58 7.58 -6.52 -4.10
N ALA A 59 7.01 -6.95 -5.23
CA ALA A 59 5.68 -6.51 -5.66
C ALA A 59 4.58 -6.87 -4.63
N LEU A 60 4.66 -8.05 -4.04
CA LEU A 60 3.73 -8.48 -2.99
C LEU A 60 3.83 -7.59 -1.74
N SER A 61 5.04 -7.20 -1.33
CA SER A 61 5.24 -6.29 -0.19
C SER A 61 4.59 -4.92 -0.40
N ILE A 62 4.62 -4.40 -1.64
CA ILE A 62 3.96 -3.14 -2.03
C ILE A 62 2.44 -3.34 -1.96
N PHE A 63 1.92 -4.44 -2.49
CA PHE A 63 0.50 -4.77 -2.40
C PHE A 63 0.02 -4.83 -0.94
N CYS A 64 0.73 -5.57 -0.09
CA CYS A 64 0.44 -5.68 1.34
C CYS A 64 0.51 -4.33 2.07
N SER A 65 1.36 -3.41 1.62
CA SER A 65 1.43 -2.05 2.18
C SER A 65 0.19 -1.21 1.81
N PHE A 66 -0.46 -1.45 0.68
CA PHE A 66 -1.68 -0.74 0.26
C PHE A 66 -2.99 -1.42 0.71
N LEU A 67 -3.01 -2.74 0.83
CA LEU A 67 -4.20 -3.55 1.10
C LEU A 67 -5.07 -3.04 2.26
N PRO A 68 -4.52 -2.68 3.44
CA PRO A 68 -5.34 -2.29 4.58
C PRO A 68 -6.18 -1.04 4.32
N PHE A 69 -5.68 -0.11 3.52
CA PHE A 69 -6.32 1.19 3.27
C PHE A 69 -7.62 1.09 2.49
N TYR A 70 -7.94 -0.06 1.90
CA TYR A 70 -9.29 -0.34 1.41
C TYR A 70 -10.36 -0.15 2.49
N TRP A 71 -10.04 -0.44 3.77
CA TRP A 71 -10.95 -0.29 4.91
C TRP A 71 -10.79 1.04 5.67
N TRP A 72 -9.92 1.96 5.23
CA TRP A 72 -9.59 3.21 5.94
C TRP A 72 -10.80 4.06 6.35
N GLN A 73 -11.81 4.14 5.48
CA GLN A 73 -13.03 4.92 5.72
C GLN A 73 -14.24 4.06 6.14
N ARG A 74 -14.14 2.73 6.01
CA ARG A 74 -15.31 1.84 6.20
C ARG A 74 -15.41 1.30 7.61
N ASN A 75 -14.32 0.71 8.12
CA ASN A 75 -14.32 0.07 9.43
C ASN A 75 -12.90 0.05 9.99
N SER A 76 -12.70 0.75 11.11
CA SER A 76 -11.41 0.89 11.77
C SER A 76 -10.89 -0.41 12.37
N PHE A 77 -11.77 -1.32 12.79
CA PHE A 77 -11.37 -2.61 13.36
C PHE A 77 -10.84 -3.56 12.29
N THR A 78 -11.53 -3.67 11.15
CA THR A 78 -11.03 -4.46 10.02
C THR A 78 -9.78 -3.84 9.42
N PHE A 79 -9.70 -2.51 9.33
CA PHE A 79 -8.47 -1.81 8.95
C PHE A 79 -7.31 -2.22 9.88
N PHE A 80 -7.51 -2.18 11.19
CA PHE A 80 -6.49 -2.57 12.16
C PHE A 80 -5.99 -4.01 11.94
N LEU A 81 -6.91 -4.98 11.90
CA LEU A 81 -6.55 -6.40 11.75
C LEU A 81 -5.84 -6.67 10.43
N VAL A 82 -6.35 -6.12 9.33
CA VAL A 82 -5.74 -6.27 8.00
C VAL A 82 -4.39 -5.56 7.96
N SER A 83 -4.23 -4.39 8.59
CA SER A 83 -2.94 -3.72 8.73
C SER A 83 -1.92 -4.59 9.45
N VAL A 84 -2.28 -5.15 10.61
CA VAL A 84 -1.34 -5.98 11.39
C VAL A 84 -0.86 -7.17 10.56
N PHE A 85 -1.79 -7.90 9.95
CA PHE A 85 -1.48 -9.06 9.12
C PHE A 85 -0.67 -8.68 7.87
N SER A 86 -1.09 -7.65 7.13
CA SER A 86 -0.46 -7.27 5.87
C SER A 86 0.94 -6.71 6.10
N LEU A 87 1.14 -5.91 7.15
CA LEU A 87 2.46 -5.41 7.53
C LEU A 87 3.37 -6.54 8.00
N PHE A 88 2.87 -7.54 8.74
CA PHE A 88 3.66 -8.73 9.08
C PHE A 88 4.15 -9.47 7.84
N VAL A 89 3.27 -9.68 6.84
CA VAL A 89 3.66 -10.29 5.55
C VAL A 89 4.66 -9.42 4.80
N MET A 90 4.48 -8.10 4.80
CA MET A 90 5.41 -7.14 4.20
C MET A 90 6.80 -7.21 4.85
N PHE A 91 6.89 -7.28 6.19
CA PHE A 91 8.17 -7.39 6.90
C PHE A 91 8.89 -8.72 6.61
N ASN A 92 8.15 -9.79 6.36
CA ASN A 92 8.70 -11.10 5.96
C ASN A 92 9.11 -11.18 4.49
N THR A 93 8.66 -10.23 3.65
CA THR A 93 8.94 -10.25 2.20
C THR A 93 9.97 -9.18 1.81
N TYR A 94 9.66 -7.89 2.01
CA TYR A 94 10.57 -6.80 1.68
C TYR A 94 10.31 -5.55 2.54
N GLN A 95 11.11 -5.42 3.59
CA GLN A 95 10.96 -4.41 4.65
C GLN A 95 11.14 -2.97 4.19
N ALA A 96 11.96 -2.74 3.16
CA ALA A 96 12.17 -1.39 2.63
C ALA A 96 10.91 -0.78 2.00
N SER A 97 9.86 -1.58 1.74
CA SER A 97 8.54 -1.08 1.33
C SER A 97 7.70 -0.49 2.47
N SER A 98 8.09 -0.65 3.73
CA SER A 98 7.36 -0.15 4.91
C SER A 98 7.05 1.36 4.87
N GLY A 99 7.91 2.15 4.22
CA GLY A 99 7.69 3.59 4.03
C GLY A 99 6.41 3.91 3.25
N ILE A 100 5.95 3.01 2.37
CA ILE A 100 4.70 3.17 1.60
C ILE A 100 3.51 3.32 2.55
N TYR A 101 3.42 2.45 3.57
CA TYR A 101 2.34 2.47 4.54
C TYR A 101 2.32 3.80 5.32
N ILE A 102 3.49 4.33 5.70
CA ILE A 102 3.59 5.61 6.42
C ILE A 102 3.13 6.76 5.52
N VAL A 103 3.63 6.81 4.28
CA VAL A 103 3.30 7.89 3.34
C VAL A 103 1.82 7.91 3.02
N ILE A 104 1.18 6.76 2.81
CA ILE A 104 -0.25 6.72 2.49
C ILE A 104 -1.14 7.07 3.71
N VAL A 105 -0.74 6.71 4.94
CA VAL A 105 -1.41 7.19 6.17
C VAL A 105 -1.40 8.72 6.21
N LEU A 106 -0.22 9.32 6.01
CA LEU A 106 -0.07 10.78 6.02
C LEU A 106 -0.88 11.43 4.91
N PHE A 107 -0.80 10.90 3.69
CA PHE A 107 -1.54 11.39 2.54
C PHE A 107 -3.05 11.38 2.79
N LEU A 108 -3.62 10.24 3.22
CA LEU A 108 -5.05 10.12 3.48
C LEU A 108 -5.49 11.00 4.65
N THR A 109 -4.66 11.11 5.69
CA THR A 109 -4.93 11.99 6.84
C THR A 109 -4.99 13.45 6.41
N PHE A 110 -4.02 13.93 5.63
CA PHE A 110 -4.04 15.29 5.11
C PHE A 110 -5.19 15.53 4.14
N LYS A 111 -5.51 14.55 3.29
CA LYS A 111 -6.68 14.63 2.41
C LYS A 111 -7.98 14.83 3.21
N GLN A 112 -8.18 14.05 4.27
CA GLN A 112 -9.37 14.16 5.13
C GLN A 112 -9.36 15.45 5.96
N LEU A 113 -8.19 15.93 6.40
CA LEU A 113 -8.05 17.20 7.09
C LEU A 113 -8.47 18.37 6.20
N LEU A 114 -8.03 18.38 4.93
CA LEU A 114 -8.44 19.37 3.93
C LEU A 114 -9.94 19.28 3.58
N ALA A 115 -10.53 18.09 3.71
CA ALA A 115 -11.98 17.89 3.54
C ALA A 115 -12.81 18.35 4.76
N GLY A 116 -12.18 18.84 5.83
CA GLY A 116 -12.86 19.35 7.03
C GLY A 116 -13.24 18.29 8.06
N GLU A 117 -12.65 17.09 8.01
CA GLU A 117 -12.86 16.08 9.06
C GLU A 117 -12.27 16.53 10.42
N ASN A 118 -12.84 16.02 11.50
CA ASN A 118 -12.44 16.37 12.85
C ASN A 118 -10.99 15.93 13.15
N PHE A 119 -10.14 16.88 13.53
CA PHE A 119 -8.72 16.66 13.83
C PHE A 119 -8.48 15.54 14.87
N ILE A 120 -9.27 15.49 15.94
CA ILE A 120 -9.13 14.47 17.01
C ILE A 120 -9.45 13.07 16.46
N ALA A 121 -10.46 12.95 15.60
CA ALA A 121 -10.81 11.68 14.98
C ALA A 121 -9.69 11.19 14.04
N LEU A 122 -9.07 12.11 13.31
CA LEU A 122 -7.91 11.81 12.47
C LEU A 122 -6.70 11.37 13.29
N CYS A 123 -6.39 12.05 14.40
CA CYS A 123 -5.33 11.63 15.32
C CYS A 123 -5.56 10.20 15.85
N LYS A 124 -6.81 9.82 16.15
CA LYS A 124 -7.13 8.44 16.57
C LYS A 124 -6.86 7.43 15.46
N LYS A 125 -7.20 7.73 14.20
CA LYS A 125 -6.89 6.85 13.06
C LYS A 125 -5.38 6.68 12.86
N VAL A 126 -4.62 7.77 12.94
CA VAL A 126 -3.15 7.74 12.84
C VAL A 126 -2.55 6.93 13.98
N ALA A 127 -3.02 7.13 15.22
CA ALA A 127 -2.56 6.35 16.37
C ALA A 127 -2.85 4.85 16.19
N LEU A 128 -4.04 4.50 15.70
CA LEU A 128 -4.41 3.11 15.41
C LEU A 128 -3.52 2.50 14.31
N ALA A 129 -3.21 3.25 13.25
CA ALA A 129 -2.29 2.83 12.21
C ALA A 129 -0.85 2.64 12.74
N ALA A 130 -0.40 3.51 13.65
CA ALA A 130 0.91 3.43 14.29
C ALA A 130 1.01 2.22 15.24
N ILE A 131 -0.04 1.94 16.03
CA ILE A 131 -0.11 0.76 16.89
C ILE A 131 -0.07 -0.51 16.04
N ALA A 132 -0.82 -0.58 14.93
CA ALA A 132 -0.77 -1.72 14.02
C ALA A 132 0.65 -1.95 13.48
N TYR A 133 1.33 -0.86 13.08
CA TYR A 133 2.71 -0.92 12.59
C TYR A 133 3.70 -1.44 13.64
N LEU A 134 3.62 -0.92 14.87
CA LEU A 134 4.48 -1.37 15.97
C LEU A 134 4.22 -2.84 16.33
N LEU A 135 2.95 -3.26 16.39
CA LEU A 135 2.60 -4.66 16.66
C LEU A 135 3.14 -5.59 15.58
N SER A 136 3.03 -5.22 14.30
CA SER A 136 3.58 -6.00 13.20
C SER A 136 5.09 -6.13 13.28
N ILE A 137 5.81 -5.05 13.62
CA ILE A 137 7.27 -5.12 13.84
C ILE A 137 7.59 -6.07 14.99
N VAL A 138 6.92 -5.92 16.13
CA VAL A 138 7.17 -6.79 17.29
C VAL A 138 6.90 -8.25 16.94
N SER A 139 5.79 -8.54 16.25
CA SER A 139 5.48 -9.90 15.80
C SER A 139 6.48 -10.47 14.79
N TYR A 140 7.14 -9.61 14.02
CA TYR A 140 8.20 -10.03 13.09
C TYR A 140 9.52 -10.35 13.82
N LEU A 141 9.76 -9.72 14.97
CA LEU A 141 10.99 -9.90 15.76
C LEU A 141 10.95 -11.07 16.75
N ILE A 142 9.75 -11.60 17.05
CA ILE A 142 9.52 -12.77 17.91
C ILE A 142 9.64 -14.05 17.07
#